data_AF-A0A2M7CZR6-F1
#
_entry.id   AF-A0A2M7CZR6-F1
#
_cell.length_a   1.000
_cell.length_b   1.000
_cell.length_c   1.000
_cell.angle_alpha   90.00
_cell.angle_beta   90.00
_cell.angle_gamma   90.00
#
_symmetry.space_group_name_H-M   'P 1'
#
loop_
_entity.id
_entity.type
_entity.pdbx_description
1 polymer ?
#
loop_
_entity_poly.entity_id
_entity_poly.type
_entity_poly.pdbx_seq_one_letter_code
_entity_poly.pdbx_strand_id
1 'polypeptide(L)'
;MNKERIIATAGLSDEQAALLRLLVRQAGKSLNEQWRWGTEIRADLLVVDPNSFSGHMARTRAQASGMRCAILCDADYPEQDGLILREPLKLDQVIAVLTQATQLTVALTPLAPVDDEFYFRDLASFG
;
A
#
# COMPACT_ATOMS: atom_id res chain seq x y z
N MET A 1 10.40 5.38 -23.47
CA MET A 1 9.94 6.52 -22.66
C MET A 1 9.59 5.95 -21.29
N ASN A 2 10.30 6.32 -20.22
CA ASN A 2 9.97 5.80 -18.89
C ASN A 2 8.62 6.37 -18.47
N LYS A 3 7.71 5.52 -18.01
CA LYS A 3 6.42 5.96 -17.53
C LYS A 3 6.60 6.64 -16.18
N GLU A 4 5.98 7.81 -16.02
CA GLU A 4 6.05 8.61 -14.81
C GLU A 4 5.02 8.11 -13.79
N ARG A 5 5.42 8.05 -12.52
CA ARG A 5 4.60 7.62 -11.39
C ARG A 5 4.74 8.58 -10.22
N ILE A 6 3.65 8.79 -9.48
CA ILE A 6 3.59 9.70 -8.35
C ILE A 6 3.62 8.90 -7.04
N ILE A 7 4.57 9.23 -6.17
CA ILE A 7 4.61 8.76 -4.78
C ILE A 7 4.29 9.92 -3.83
N ALA A 8 3.50 9.64 -2.80
CA ALA A 8 3.20 10.57 -1.72
C ALA A 8 3.39 9.90 -0.36
N THR A 9 3.50 10.69 0.71
CA THR A 9 3.62 10.22 2.09
C THR A 9 2.54 10.85 2.97
N ALA A 10 2.01 10.09 3.93
CA ALA A 10 1.13 10.63 4.98
C ALA A 10 1.49 10.07 6.35
N GLY A 11 1.62 10.94 7.34
CA GLY A 11 1.88 10.54 8.74
C GLY A 11 3.32 10.18 9.08
N LEU A 12 4.23 10.13 8.12
CA LEU A 12 5.66 9.95 8.37
C LEU A 12 6.25 11.20 9.04
N SER A 13 7.27 11.00 9.88
CA SER A 13 8.12 12.09 10.37
C SER A 13 8.94 12.72 9.24
N ASP A 14 9.44 13.94 9.45
CA ASP A 14 10.28 14.64 8.48
C ASP A 14 11.56 13.85 8.15
N GLU A 15 12.13 13.19 9.15
CA GLU A 15 13.31 12.32 9.00
C GLU A 15 13.01 11.11 8.12
N GLN A 16 11.93 10.37 8.42
CA GLN A 16 11.50 9.22 7.62
C GLN A 16 11.19 9.63 6.17
N ALA A 17 10.49 10.76 5.99
CA ALA A 17 10.17 11.28 4.67
C ALA A 17 11.44 11.71 3.90
N ALA A 18 12.43 12.32 4.58
CA ALA A 18 13.71 12.67 3.98
C ALA A 18 14.52 11.43 3.58
N LEU A 19 14.62 10.44 4.46
CA LEU A 19 15.30 9.18 4.17
C LEU A 19 14.66 8.46 2.99
N LEU A 20 13.32 8.36 2.98
CA LEU A 20 12.58 7.75 1.87
C LEU A 20 12.81 8.52 0.56
N ARG A 21 12.84 9.86 0.56
CA ARG A 21 13.19 10.67 -0.63
C ARG A 21 14.56 10.31 -1.19
N LEU A 22 15.57 10.14 -0.33
CA LEU A 22 16.91 9.75 -0.75
C LEU A 22 16.92 8.34 -1.36
N LEU A 23 16.27 7.39 -0.69
CA LEU A 23 16.21 6.00 -1.15
C LEU A 23 15.42 5.86 -2.47
N VAL A 24 14.30 6.56 -2.62
CA VAL A 24 13.53 6.56 -3.88
C VAL A 24 14.36 7.15 -5.02
N ARG A 25 15.10 8.24 -4.77
CA ARG A 25 16.01 8.82 -5.78
C ARG A 25 17.10 7.83 -6.18
N GLN A 26 17.65 7.08 -5.24
CA GLN A 26 18.65 6.06 -5.52
C GLN A 26 18.06 4.86 -6.26
N ALA A 27 16.89 4.38 -5.84
CA ALA A 27 16.13 3.29 -6.44
C ALA A 27 15.75 3.60 -7.89
N GLY A 28 15.43 4.86 -8.21
CA GLY A 28 15.12 5.29 -9.57
C GLY A 28 16.23 5.01 -10.61
N LYS A 29 17.47 4.75 -10.19
CA LYS A 29 18.55 4.30 -11.09
C LYS A 29 18.42 2.83 -11.53
N SER A 30 17.64 2.05 -10.80
CA SER A 30 17.45 0.60 -10.98
C SER A 30 16.04 0.26 -11.47
N LEU A 31 15.16 1.25 -11.63
CA LEU A 31 13.76 1.07 -12.01
C LEU A 31 13.49 1.56 -13.44
N ASN A 32 12.58 0.87 -14.13
CA ASN A 32 12.10 1.28 -15.47
C ASN A 32 11.11 2.45 -15.42
N GLU A 33 10.51 2.72 -14.26
CA GLU A 33 9.52 3.78 -14.06
C GLU A 33 10.18 4.98 -13.38
N GLN A 34 9.78 6.19 -13.76
CA GLN A 34 10.28 7.42 -13.13
C GLN A 34 9.33 7.84 -12.00
N TRP A 35 9.79 7.70 -10.76
CA TRP A 35 9.03 8.14 -9.59
C TRP A 35 9.26 9.61 -9.27
N ARG A 36 8.17 10.34 -9.04
CA ARG A 36 8.17 11.73 -8.60
C ARG A 36 7.33 11.92 -7.35
N TRP A 37 7.74 12.88 -6.53
CA TRP A 37 7.01 13.25 -5.32
C TRP A 37 5.80 14.12 -5.66
N GLY A 38 4.65 13.79 -5.10
CA GLY A 38 3.42 14.55 -5.27
C GLY A 38 2.53 14.54 -4.03
N THR A 39 1.24 14.74 -4.24
CA THR A 39 0.22 14.76 -3.18
C THR A 39 -0.62 13.48 -3.22
N GLU A 40 -1.35 13.22 -2.12
CA GLU A 40 -2.22 12.04 -2.00
C GLU A 40 -3.28 11.94 -3.11
N ILE A 41 -3.76 13.08 -3.64
CA ILE A 41 -4.92 13.13 -4.55
C ILE A 41 -4.66 12.41 -5.89
N ARG A 42 -3.39 12.27 -6.30
CA ARG A 42 -3.01 11.64 -7.58
C ARG A 42 -1.85 10.66 -7.43
N ALA A 43 -1.60 10.17 -6.22
CA ALA A 43 -0.51 9.24 -6.00
C ALA A 43 -0.82 7.88 -6.66
N ASP A 44 0.14 7.35 -7.40
CA ASP A 44 0.15 5.94 -7.81
C ASP A 44 0.47 5.03 -6.62
N LEU A 45 1.23 5.55 -5.65
CA LEU A 45 1.57 4.89 -4.40
C LEU A 45 1.56 5.88 -3.23
N LEU A 46 0.82 5.57 -2.18
CA LEU A 46 0.82 6.30 -0.92
C LEU A 46 1.61 5.52 0.13
N VAL A 47 2.64 6.12 0.72
CA VAL A 47 3.35 5.55 1.87
C VAL A 47 2.80 6.14 3.17
N VAL A 48 2.41 5.30 4.11
CA VAL A 48 1.79 5.73 5.38
C VAL A 48 2.50 5.14 6.58
N ASP A 49 2.53 5.90 7.67
CA ASP A 49 2.78 5.36 9.00
C ASP A 49 1.43 5.07 9.66
N PRO A 50 1.09 3.79 9.93
CA PRO A 50 -0.20 3.43 10.51
C PRO A 50 -0.35 3.87 11.97
N ASN A 51 0.74 4.19 12.67
CA ASN A 51 0.72 4.65 14.06
C ASN A 51 0.38 6.15 14.17
N SER A 52 0.52 6.89 13.07
CA SER A 52 0.16 8.30 12.98
C SER A 52 -1.31 8.47 12.62
N PHE A 53 -2.01 9.40 13.28
CA PHE A 53 -3.43 9.69 12.99
C PHE A 53 -3.66 10.04 11.51
N SER A 54 -2.79 10.88 10.94
CA SER A 54 -2.90 11.25 9.52
C SER A 54 -2.62 10.08 8.59
N GLY A 55 -1.67 9.21 8.93
CA GLY A 55 -1.38 7.99 8.17
C GLY A 55 -2.51 6.98 8.23
N HIS A 56 -3.12 6.76 9.40
CA HIS A 56 -4.31 5.92 9.56
C HIS A 56 -5.47 6.41 8.69
N MET A 57 -5.78 7.71 8.76
CA MET A 57 -6.84 8.31 7.95
C MET A 57 -6.55 8.23 6.45
N ALA A 58 -5.30 8.45 6.04
CA ALA A 58 -4.89 8.38 4.64
C ALA A 58 -4.95 6.94 4.11
N ARG A 59 -4.56 5.94 4.92
CA ARG A 59 -4.69 4.51 4.60
C ARG A 59 -6.15 4.14 4.32
N THR A 60 -7.08 4.54 5.19
CA THR A 60 -8.51 4.27 5.03
C THR A 60 -9.04 4.88 3.72
N ARG A 61 -8.65 6.12 3.39
CA ARG A 61 -9.02 6.75 2.10
C ARG A 61 -8.42 6.03 0.91
N ALA A 62 -7.16 5.60 0.99
CA ALA A 62 -6.51 4.88 -0.09
C ALA A 62 -7.21 3.54 -0.35
N GLN A 63 -7.55 2.79 0.70
CA GLN A 63 -8.33 1.55 0.60
C GLN A 63 -9.70 1.78 -0.03
N ALA A 64 -10.44 2.80 0.41
CA ALA A 64 -11.76 3.12 -0.14
C ALA A 64 -11.73 3.52 -1.63
N SER A 65 -10.63 4.09 -2.10
CA SER A 65 -10.45 4.53 -3.50
C SER A 65 -9.72 3.51 -4.39
N GLY A 66 -9.26 2.39 -3.82
CA GLY A 66 -8.44 1.40 -4.53
C GLY A 66 -7.01 1.86 -4.84
N MET A 67 -6.55 2.95 -4.22
CA MET A 67 -5.18 3.44 -4.34
C MET A 67 -4.21 2.51 -3.62
N ARG A 68 -3.04 2.25 -4.22
CA ARG A 68 -2.01 1.43 -3.60
C ARG A 68 -1.41 2.14 -2.40
N CYS A 69 -1.31 1.41 -1.31
CA CYS A 69 -0.77 1.91 -0.06
C CYS A 69 0.38 1.01 0.38
N ALA A 70 1.53 1.62 0.71
CA ALA A 70 2.63 0.97 1.39
C ALA A 70 2.71 1.43 2.84
N ILE A 71 2.99 0.50 3.74
CA ILE A 71 3.05 0.74 5.18
C ILE A 71 4.51 0.86 5.57
N LEU A 72 4.89 2.01 6.10
CA LEU A 72 6.17 2.20 6.78
C LEU A 72 5.98 1.88 8.26
N CYS A 73 6.73 0.91 8.78
CA CYS A 73 6.53 0.40 10.13
C CYS A 73 7.80 -0.22 10.70
N ASP A 74 7.81 -0.44 12.01
CA ASP A 74 8.90 -1.12 12.69
C ASP A 74 8.95 -2.63 12.36
N ALA A 75 10.06 -3.27 12.74
CA ALA A 75 10.28 -4.70 12.55
C ALA A 75 9.16 -5.57 13.16
N ASP A 76 8.61 -5.15 14.30
CA ASP A 76 7.61 -5.90 15.06
C ASP A 76 6.16 -5.66 14.62
N TYR A 77 5.94 -4.82 13.60
CA TYR A 77 4.58 -4.54 13.13
C TYR A 77 3.92 -5.81 12.54
N PRO A 78 2.70 -6.18 12.99
CA PRO A 78 2.14 -7.53 12.79
C PRO A 78 1.73 -7.82 11.35
N GLU A 79 1.43 -6.80 10.54
CA GLU A 79 1.02 -6.97 9.15
C GLU A 79 2.19 -7.51 8.33
N GLN A 80 1.94 -8.57 7.55
CA GLN A 80 2.92 -9.18 6.66
C GLN A 80 2.51 -9.12 5.18
N ASP A 81 1.24 -8.85 4.93
CA ASP A 81 0.66 -8.83 3.59
C ASP A 81 0.65 -7.42 3.00
N GLY A 82 0.77 -7.33 1.68
CA GLY A 82 0.74 -6.06 0.95
C GLY A 82 2.12 -5.43 0.73
N LEU A 83 2.15 -4.10 0.58
CA LEU A 83 3.38 -3.35 0.35
C LEU A 83 3.90 -2.85 1.70
N ILE A 84 5.04 -3.38 2.14
CA ILE A 84 5.58 -3.09 3.48
C ILE A 84 7.01 -2.59 3.39
N LEU A 85 7.29 -1.50 4.09
CA LEU A 85 8.61 -0.90 4.27
C LEU A 85 8.97 -0.98 5.76
N ARG A 86 9.81 -1.95 6.12
CA ARG A 86 10.22 -2.15 7.51
C ARG A 86 11.43 -1.30 7.87
N GLU A 87 11.40 -0.70 9.05
CA GLU A 87 12.58 -0.05 9.63
C GLU A 87 13.58 -1.08 10.18
N PRO A 88 14.90 -0.86 9.99
CA PRO A 88 15.52 0.25 9.27
C PRO A 88 15.33 0.14 7.75
N LEU A 89 14.93 1.23 7.10
CA LEU A 89 14.67 1.28 5.66
C LEU A 89 15.94 0.97 4.84
N LYS A 90 15.84 -0.04 3.97
CA LYS A 90 16.92 -0.42 3.06
C LYS A 90 16.55 -0.14 1.61
N LEU A 91 17.56 0.14 0.78
CA LEU A 91 17.38 0.41 -0.64
C LEU A 91 16.66 -0.74 -1.36
N ASP A 92 17.07 -1.98 -1.11
CA ASP A 92 16.49 -3.16 -1.77
C ASP A 92 15.00 -3.33 -1.46
N GLN A 93 14.58 -3.02 -0.23
CA GLN A 93 13.16 -3.03 0.16
C GLN A 93 12.38 -1.96 -0.61
N VAL A 94 12.93 -0.74 -0.73
CA VAL A 94 12.30 0.34 -1.50
C VAL A 94 12.18 -0.05 -2.98
N ILE A 95 13.22 -0.63 -3.58
CA ILE A 95 13.17 -1.11 -4.97
C ILE A 95 12.07 -2.17 -5.12
N ALA A 96 11.99 -3.14 -4.20
CA ALA A 96 10.98 -4.19 -4.24
C ALA A 96 9.56 -3.62 -4.16
N VAL A 97 9.28 -2.73 -3.20
CA VAL A 97 7.97 -2.10 -3.04
C VAL A 97 7.59 -1.25 -4.24
N LEU A 98 8.50 -0.43 -4.77
CA LEU A 98 8.22 0.38 -5.96
C LEU A 98 8.00 -0.49 -7.21
N THR A 99 8.70 -1.62 -7.33
CA THR A 99 8.49 -2.58 -8.43
C THR A 99 7.13 -3.26 -8.29
N GLN A 100 6.78 -3.73 -7.11
CA GLN A 100 5.49 -4.36 -6.86
C GLN A 100 4.33 -3.36 -7.04
N ALA A 101 4.53 -2.09 -6.68
CA ALA A 101 3.58 -1.01 -6.87
C ALA A 101 3.27 -0.72 -8.35
N THR A 102 4.11 -1.14 -9.31
CA THR A 102 3.88 -0.93 -10.74
C THR A 102 3.24 -2.12 -11.44
N GLN A 103 3.32 -3.32 -10.84
CA GLN A 103 2.71 -4.55 -11.36
C GLN A 103 1.20 -4.48 -11.28
N LEU A 104 0.48 -4.73 -12.37
CA LEU A 104 -0.98 -4.84 -12.35
C LEU A 104 -1.42 -5.90 -11.34
N THR A 105 -2.14 -5.49 -10.29
CA THR A 105 -2.71 -6.43 -9.33
C THR A 105 -4.01 -6.92 -9.93
N VAL A 106 -4.02 -8.14 -10.46
CA VAL A 106 -5.28 -8.88 -10.61
C VAL A 106 -5.74 -9.15 -9.19
N ALA A 107 -6.75 -8.43 -8.72
CA ALA A 107 -7.40 -8.75 -7.46
C ALA A 107 -8.05 -10.13 -7.64
N LEU A 108 -7.36 -11.18 -7.18
CA LEU A 108 -8.01 -12.44 -6.88
C LEU A 108 -8.75 -12.22 -5.58
N THR A 109 -9.95 -11.66 -5.66
CA THR A 109 -10.92 -11.80 -4.58
C THR A 109 -11.25 -13.30 -4.55
N PRO A 110 -10.90 -14.06 -3.49
CA PRO A 110 -11.55 -15.33 -3.29
C PRO A 110 -13.00 -14.98 -2.95
N LEU A 111 -13.87 -15.06 -3.96
CA LEU A 111 -15.29 -15.14 -3.71
C LEU A 111 -15.44 -16.41 -2.87
N ALA A 112 -15.67 -16.25 -1.56
CA ALA A 112 -16.07 -17.39 -0.75
C ALA A 112 -17.27 -18.02 -1.49
N PRO A 113 -17.25 -19.34 -1.77
CA PRO A 113 -18.44 -19.98 -2.31
C PRO A 113 -19.58 -19.70 -1.33
N VAL A 114 -20.62 -19.05 -1.83
CA VAL A 114 -21.88 -18.91 -1.11
C VAL A 114 -22.40 -20.33 -0.98
N ASP A 115 -22.21 -20.94 0.19
CA ASP A 115 -22.74 -22.27 0.47
C ASP A 115 -24.27 -22.22 0.38
N ASP A 116 -24.86 -23.22 -0.28
CA ASP A 116 -26.30 -23.34 -0.54
C ASP A 116 -27.16 -23.41 0.75
N GLU A 117 -26.54 -23.51 1.93
CA GLU A 117 -27.21 -23.51 3.24
C GLU A 117 -27.93 -22.20 3.59
N PHE A 118 -27.64 -21.08 2.92
CA PHE A 118 -28.28 -19.80 3.21
C PHE A 118 -29.79 -19.81 2.89
N TYR A 119 -30.24 -20.62 1.92
CA TYR A 119 -31.64 -20.68 1.51
C TYR A 119 -32.52 -21.58 2.38
N PHE A 120 -31.94 -22.48 3.18
CA PHE A 120 -32.72 -23.47 3.94
C PHE A 120 -33.10 -23.02 5.35
N ARG A 121 -32.58 -21.88 5.84
CA ARG A 121 -32.84 -21.45 7.23
C ARG A 121 -34.19 -20.75 7.43
N ASP A 122 -34.82 -20.21 6.38
CA ASP A 122 -36.10 -19.48 6.49
C ASP A 122 -37.37 -20.34 6.30
N LEU A 123 -37.24 -21.63 5.98
CA LEU A 123 -38.40 -22.53 5.81
C LEU A 123 -38.70 -23.42 7.02
N ALA A 124 -37.86 -23.39 8.06
CA ALA A 124 -37.99 -24.27 9.23
C ALA A 124 -38.84 -23.67 10.39
N SER A 125 -39.39 -22.46 10.23
CA SER A 125 -40.16 -21.75 11.28
C SER A 125 -41.69 -21.86 11.12
N PHE A 126 -42.19 -22.74 10.25
CA PHE A 126 -43.60 -23.14 10.21
C PHE A 126 -43.74 -24.65 10.38
N GLY A 127 -43.64 -25.12 11.62
CA GLY A 127 -43.98 -26.48 12.05
C GLY A 127 -44.66 -26.43 13.40
#